data_AF-A0A2G9M4Z4-F1
#
_entry.id   AF-A0A2G9M4Z4-F1
#
_cell.length_a   1.000
_cell.length_b   1.000
_cell.length_c   1.000
_cell.angle_alpha   90.00
_cell.angle_beta   90.00
_cell.angle_gamma   90.00
#
_symmetry.space_group_name_H-M   'P 1'
#
loop_
_entity.id
_entity.type
_entity.pdbx_description
1 polymer ?
#
loop_
_entity_poly.entity_id
_entity_poly.type
_entity_poly.pdbx_seq_one_letter_code
_entity_poly.pdbx_strand_id
1 'polypeptide(L)'
;MIIIDQIKQYFWFVFGVIGVVFFWVGVWDGIGYLPYLENPLLSLFLGLFMFGMSKFVFRDADPFGSETEKEVSKVLRRVHKHPQKHEFHIKYNDHLKKAQVHMKAQKIKNIEKGFVVFEENNKEIFVPFNRISEIIHKGKTHWKR
;
A
#
# COMPACT_ATOMS: atom_id res chain seq x y z
N MET A 1 -10.83 -21.91 -1.43
CA MET A 1 -9.64 -21.42 -2.17
C MET A 1 -9.03 -20.21 -1.47
N ILE A 2 -9.79 -19.13 -1.22
CA ILE A 2 -9.32 -17.89 -0.54
C ILE A 2 -8.68 -18.15 0.85
N ILE A 3 -9.22 -19.07 1.65
CA ILE A 3 -8.68 -19.39 2.99
C ILE A 3 -7.31 -20.07 2.92
N ILE A 4 -7.08 -20.91 1.91
CA ILE A 4 -5.81 -21.64 1.75
C ILE A 4 -4.69 -20.68 1.31
N ASP A 5 -5.01 -19.74 0.41
CA ASP A 5 -4.06 -18.72 0.00
C ASP A 5 -3.71 -17.76 1.15
N GLN A 6 -4.69 -17.38 1.98
CA GLN A 6 -4.45 -16.59 3.19
C GLN A 6 -3.57 -17.33 4.21
N ILE A 7 -3.81 -18.63 4.43
CA ILE A 7 -2.99 -19.47 5.33
C ILE A 7 -1.57 -19.60 4.80
N LYS A 8 -1.39 -19.84 3.50
CA LYS A 8 -0.07 -19.93 2.87
C LYS A 8 0.71 -18.63 3.02
N GLN A 9 0.04 -17.50 2.80
CA GLN A 9 0.64 -16.18 2.94
C GLN A 9 0.99 -15.86 4.40
N TYR A 10 0.13 -16.23 5.35
CA TYR A 10 0.41 -16.09 6.78
C TYR A 10 1.57 -16.99 7.23
N PHE A 11 1.64 -18.22 6.70
CA PHE A 11 2.75 -19.14 6.95
C PHE A 11 4.08 -18.58 6.46
N TRP A 12 4.14 -18.05 5.23
CA TRP A 12 5.35 -17.40 4.71
C TRP A 12 5.74 -16.15 5.49
N PHE A 13 4.76 -15.38 5.96
CA PHE A 13 5.01 -14.23 6.82
C PHE A 13 5.62 -14.65 8.16
N VAL A 14 5.03 -15.62 8.85
CA VAL A 14 5.55 -16.14 10.12
C VAL A 14 6.93 -16.76 9.94
N PHE A 15 7.13 -17.52 8.87
CA PHE A 15 8.44 -18.11 8.54
C PHE A 15 9.48 -17.02 8.25
N GLY A 16 9.10 -15.96 7.55
CA GLY A 16 9.94 -14.79 7.32
C GLY A 16 10.33 -14.08 8.62
N VAL A 17 9.38 -13.87 9.53
CA VAL A 17 9.65 -13.27 10.85
C VAL A 17 10.61 -14.14 11.67
N ILE A 18 10.36 -15.44 11.72
CA ILE A 18 11.23 -16.41 12.42
C ILE A 18 12.63 -16.41 11.79
N GLY A 19 12.72 -16.44 10.47
CA GLY A 19 13.99 -16.41 9.74
C GLY A 19 14.77 -15.12 10.01
N VAL A 20 14.11 -13.97 10.06
CA VAL A 20 14.74 -12.70 10.44
C VAL A 20 15.25 -12.73 11.87
N VAL A 21 14.46 -13.25 12.83
CA VAL A 21 14.90 -13.38 14.23
C VAL A 21 16.12 -14.30 14.34
N PHE A 22 16.11 -15.48 13.71
CA PHE A 22 17.25 -16.40 13.74
C PHE A 22 18.47 -15.86 13.01
N PHE A 23 18.27 -15.18 11.87
CA PHE A 23 19.35 -14.48 11.18
C PHE A 23 19.99 -13.45 12.09
N TRP A 24 19.18 -12.65 12.79
CA TRP A 24 19.69 -11.66 13.73
C TRP A 24 20.37 -12.27 14.95
N VAL A 25 19.80 -13.33 15.53
CA VAL A 25 20.44 -14.07 16.63
C VAL A 25 21.79 -14.62 16.19
N GLY A 26 21.87 -15.26 15.01
CA GLY A 26 23.13 -15.78 14.47
C GLY A 26 24.14 -14.68 14.11
N VAL A 27 23.66 -13.55 13.59
CA VAL A 27 24.48 -12.36 13.33
C VAL A 27 25.05 -11.83 14.64
N TRP A 28 24.24 -11.67 15.69
CA TRP A 28 24.71 -11.21 17.00
C TRP A 28 25.65 -12.19 17.68
N ASP A 29 25.36 -13.50 17.60
CA ASP A 29 26.22 -14.54 18.17
C ASP A 29 27.58 -14.58 17.44
N GLY A 30 27.59 -14.49 16.10
CA GLY A 30 28.84 -14.40 15.32
C GLY A 30 29.61 -13.09 15.53
N ILE A 31 28.91 -11.98 15.71
CA ILE A 31 29.47 -10.64 15.97
C ILE A 31 30.01 -10.54 17.41
N GLY A 32 29.41 -11.23 18.37
CA GLY A 32 29.85 -11.24 19.78
C GLY A 32 31.26 -11.81 19.99
N TYR A 33 31.76 -12.65 19.09
CA TYR A 33 33.12 -13.21 19.15
C TYR A 33 34.19 -12.32 18.48
N LEU A 34 33.80 -11.21 17.85
CA LEU A 34 34.76 -10.31 17.19
C LEU A 34 35.34 -9.29 18.18
N PRO A 35 36.66 -9.31 18.47
CA PRO A 35 37.28 -8.40 19.44
C PRO A 35 37.20 -6.91 19.05
N TYR A 36 36.81 -6.61 17.81
CA TYR A 36 36.71 -5.24 17.29
C TYR A 36 35.45 -4.48 17.75
N LEU A 37 34.46 -5.17 18.33
CA LEU A 37 33.20 -4.55 18.81
C LEU A 37 33.26 -4.04 20.25
N GLU A 38 34.39 -4.27 20.94
CA GLU A 38 34.69 -3.58 22.20
C GLU A 38 34.85 -2.05 21.97
N ASN A 39 35.15 -1.63 20.74
CA ASN A 39 35.23 -0.22 20.39
C ASN A 39 33.83 0.41 20.23
N PRO A 40 33.44 1.36 21.08
CA PRO A 40 32.09 1.94 21.09
C PRO A 40 31.69 2.65 19.79
N LEU A 41 32.66 3.19 19.05
CA LEU A 41 32.40 3.87 17.78
C LEU A 41 32.03 2.88 16.68
N LEU A 42 32.64 1.70 16.69
CA LEU A 42 32.44 0.66 15.69
C LEU A 42 31.09 -0.03 15.89
N SER A 43 30.69 -0.26 17.14
CA SER A 43 29.36 -0.77 17.49
C SER A 43 28.25 0.25 17.17
N LEU A 44 28.49 1.55 17.42
CA LEU A 44 27.56 2.62 17.03
C LEU A 44 27.39 2.69 15.51
N PHE A 45 28.48 2.62 14.75
CA PHE A 45 28.44 2.66 13.28
C PHE A 45 27.71 1.45 12.70
N LEU A 46 27.95 0.26 13.26
CA LEU A 46 27.24 -0.95 12.88
C LEU A 46 25.74 -0.85 13.17
N GLY A 47 25.38 -0.33 14.36
CA GLY A 47 23.98 -0.08 14.72
C GLY A 47 23.28 0.90 13.77
N LEU A 48 23.96 2.01 13.41
CA LEU A 48 23.44 2.98 12.44
C LEU A 48 23.31 2.39 11.03
N PHE A 49 24.30 1.60 10.60
CA PHE A 49 24.25 0.91 9.30
C PHE A 49 23.07 -0.05 9.24
N MET A 50 22.86 -0.83 10.30
CA MET A 50 21.73 -1.74 10.44
C MET A 50 20.39 -1.03 10.45
N PHE A 51 20.31 0.13 11.11
CA PHE A 51 19.11 0.97 11.11
C PHE A 51 18.83 1.59 9.72
N GLY A 52 19.88 1.91 8.96
CA GLY A 52 19.77 2.37 7.58
C GLY A 52 19.28 1.28 6.63
N MET A 53 19.84 0.07 6.77
CA MET A 53 19.47 -1.09 5.95
C MET A 53 18.07 -1.60 6.25
N SER A 54 17.62 -1.57 7.52
CA SER A 54 16.26 -1.96 7.88
C SER A 54 15.23 -1.10 7.13
N LYS A 55 15.43 0.21 7.06
CA LYS A 55 14.56 1.13 6.31
C LYS A 55 14.54 0.82 4.81
N PHE A 56 15.65 0.35 4.23
CA PHE A 56 15.70 -0.07 2.84
C PHE A 56 14.87 -1.35 2.60
N VAL A 57 14.99 -2.34 3.50
CA VAL A 57 14.23 -3.60 3.44
C VAL A 57 12.74 -3.38 3.69
N PHE A 58 12.36 -2.50 4.63
CA PHE A 58 10.96 -2.22 4.96
C PHE A 58 10.27 -1.26 4.00
N ARG A 59 11.00 -0.51 3.16
CA ARG A 59 10.39 0.37 2.14
C ARG A 59 9.62 -0.42 1.08
N ASP A 60 10.06 -1.64 0.79
CA ASP A 60 9.44 -2.53 -0.20
C ASP A 60 8.52 -3.59 0.44
N ALA A 61 8.48 -3.66 1.77
CA ALA A 61 7.67 -4.60 2.55
C ALA A 61 6.21 -4.13 2.79
N ASP A 62 5.69 -3.24 1.95
CA ASP A 62 4.25 -3.01 1.82
C ASP A 62 3.72 -3.62 0.50
N PRO A 63 3.73 -4.97 0.38
CA PRO A 63 3.46 -5.68 -0.88
C PRO A 63 1.98 -5.61 -1.32
N PHE A 64 1.06 -5.16 -0.46
CA PHE A 64 -0.38 -5.15 -0.75
C PHE A 64 -0.97 -3.78 -1.08
N GLY A 65 -0.34 -2.69 -0.63
CA GLY A 65 -0.82 -1.33 -0.87
C GLY A 65 -0.29 -0.72 -2.18
N SER A 66 1.03 -0.80 -2.40
CA SER A 66 1.68 0.13 -3.34
C SER A 66 1.41 -0.14 -4.82
N GLU A 67 1.29 -1.39 -5.27
CA GLU A 67 1.05 -1.70 -6.68
C GLU A 67 -0.40 -1.44 -7.11
N THR A 68 -1.36 -1.94 -6.32
CA THR A 68 -2.79 -1.69 -6.57
C THR A 68 -3.08 -0.18 -6.54
N GLU A 69 -2.50 0.56 -5.59
CA GLU A 69 -2.63 2.01 -5.53
C GLU A 69 -2.02 2.72 -6.74
N LYS A 70 -0.85 2.26 -7.21
CA LYS A 70 -0.22 2.79 -8.44
C LYS A 70 -1.12 2.55 -9.64
N GLU A 71 -1.70 1.36 -9.80
CA GLU A 71 -2.60 1.05 -10.91
C GLU A 71 -3.89 1.89 -10.87
N VAL A 72 -4.57 1.91 -9.73
CA VAL A 72 -5.77 2.72 -9.52
C VAL A 72 -5.48 4.19 -9.80
N SER A 73 -4.35 4.71 -9.30
CA SER A 73 -3.96 6.11 -9.54
C SER A 73 -3.76 6.40 -11.03
N LYS A 74 -3.16 5.47 -11.80
CA LYS A 74 -2.98 5.60 -13.26
C LYS A 74 -4.31 5.60 -13.98
N VAL A 75 -5.24 4.73 -13.58
CA VAL A 75 -6.59 4.66 -14.18
C VAL A 75 -7.37 5.93 -13.85
N LEU A 76 -7.41 6.35 -12.59
CA LEU A 76 -8.11 7.58 -12.18
C LEU A 76 -7.55 8.83 -12.88
N ARG A 77 -6.22 8.93 -13.03
CA ARG A 77 -5.61 10.04 -13.77
C ARG A 77 -6.00 10.04 -15.25
N ARG A 78 -6.11 8.86 -15.87
CA ARG A 78 -6.62 8.72 -17.25
C ARG A 78 -8.09 9.15 -17.32
N VAL A 79 -8.93 8.70 -16.39
CA VAL A 79 -10.34 9.07 -16.31
C VAL A 79 -10.52 10.58 -16.11
N HIS A 80 -9.75 11.19 -15.22
CA HIS A 80 -9.84 12.62 -14.92
C HIS A 80 -9.48 13.51 -16.11
N LYS A 81 -8.53 13.06 -16.94
CA LYS A 81 -8.14 13.74 -18.20
C LYS A 81 -9.01 13.35 -19.40
N HIS A 82 -9.95 12.42 -19.24
CA HIS A 82 -10.75 11.93 -20.36
C HIS A 82 -11.80 12.98 -20.78
N PRO A 83 -11.98 13.24 -22.09
CA PRO A 83 -12.97 14.22 -22.57
C PRO A 83 -14.41 13.87 -22.14
N GLN A 84 -14.71 12.58 -22.03
CA GLN A 84 -16.01 12.06 -21.57
C GLN A 84 -16.04 11.69 -20.08
N LYS A 85 -15.28 12.37 -19.21
CA LYS A 85 -15.21 12.04 -17.76
C LYS A 85 -16.57 11.98 -17.04
N HIS A 86 -17.60 12.62 -17.58
CA HIS A 86 -18.96 12.62 -17.03
C HIS A 86 -19.69 11.26 -17.19
N GLU A 87 -19.24 10.42 -18.12
CA GLU A 87 -19.80 9.08 -18.38
C GLU A 87 -19.16 7.99 -17.50
N PHE A 88 -18.12 8.36 -16.73
CA PHE A 88 -17.43 7.45 -15.82
C PHE A 88 -18.07 7.50 -14.43
N HIS A 89 -18.30 6.32 -13.87
CA HIS A 89 -18.79 6.10 -12.52
C HIS A 89 -17.73 5.35 -11.71
N ILE A 90 -17.43 5.88 -10.53
CA ILE A 90 -16.51 5.28 -9.57
C ILE A 90 -17.35 4.74 -8.42
N LYS A 91 -17.24 3.44 -8.18
CA LYS A 91 -17.81 2.80 -7.00
C LYS A 91 -16.75 2.70 -5.91
N TYR A 92 -17.13 3.08 -4.70
CA TYR A 92 -16.29 2.87 -3.53
C TYR A 92 -17.11 2.37 -2.35
N ASN A 93 -16.46 1.65 -1.44
CA ASN A 93 -17.07 1.18 -0.20
C ASN A 93 -16.95 2.26 0.88
N ASP A 94 -18.09 2.78 1.33
CA ASP A 94 -18.14 3.66 2.50
C ASP A 94 -18.31 2.80 3.76
N HIS A 95 -17.27 2.76 4.60
CA HIS A 95 -17.29 2.00 5.85
C HIS A 95 -18.23 2.60 6.90
N LEU A 96 -18.45 3.92 6.88
CA LEU A 96 -19.34 4.58 7.84
C LEU A 96 -20.79 4.20 7.55
N LYS A 97 -21.14 4.10 6.26
CA LYS A 97 -22.48 3.74 5.81
C LYS A 97 -22.66 2.25 5.53
N LYS A 98 -21.59 1.46 5.61
CA LYS A 98 -21.53 0.03 5.20
C LYS A 98 -22.19 -0.23 3.84
N ALA A 99 -22.03 0.72 2.92
CA ALA A 99 -22.74 0.72 1.64
C ALA A 99 -21.79 1.06 0.49
N GLN A 100 -22.10 0.56 -0.70
CA GLN A 100 -21.44 0.99 -1.94
C GLN A 100 -22.00 2.31 -2.40
N VAL A 101 -21.13 3.29 -2.56
CA VAL A 101 -21.48 4.62 -3.05
C VAL A 101 -20.98 4.75 -4.49
N HIS A 102 -21.85 5.31 -5.33
CA HIS A 102 -21.56 5.58 -6.73
C HIS A 102 -21.33 7.08 -6.90
N MET A 103 -20.13 7.46 -7.33
CA MET A 103 -19.82 8.85 -7.67
C MET A 103 -19.45 9.00 -9.14
N LYS A 104 -19.92 10.09 -9.75
CA LYS A 104 -19.52 10.46 -11.11
C LYS A 104 -18.09 10.97 -11.08
N ALA A 105 -17.25 10.54 -12.02
CA ALA A 105 -15.85 10.97 -12.07
C ALA A 105 -15.68 12.46 -12.40
N GLN A 106 -16.73 13.12 -12.92
CA GLN A 106 -16.76 14.57 -13.08
C GLN A 106 -16.60 15.32 -11.74
N LYS A 107 -17.03 14.72 -10.62
CA LYS A 107 -16.91 15.30 -9.28
C LYS A 107 -15.49 15.21 -8.73
N ILE A 108 -14.53 14.58 -9.42
CA ILE A 108 -13.14 14.54 -9.00
C ILE A 108 -12.55 15.95 -9.10
N LYS A 109 -12.21 16.51 -7.94
CA LYS A 109 -11.50 17.78 -7.82
C LYS A 109 -10.00 17.60 -7.98
N ASN A 110 -9.42 16.61 -7.28
CA ASN A 110 -7.99 16.33 -7.33
C ASN A 110 -7.68 14.84 -7.10
N ILE A 111 -6.49 14.39 -7.51
CA ILE A 111 -5.98 13.03 -7.30
C ILE A 111 -4.58 13.12 -6.68
N GLU A 112 -4.46 12.71 -5.42
CA GLU A 112 -3.21 12.77 -4.66
C GLU A 112 -2.61 11.36 -4.44
N LYS A 113 -1.50 11.28 -3.70
CA LYS A 113 -0.87 10.00 -3.38
C LYS A 113 -1.73 9.26 -2.34
N GLY A 114 -2.43 8.21 -2.79
CA GLY A 114 -3.20 7.30 -1.95
C GLY A 114 -4.69 7.62 -1.82
N PHE A 115 -5.16 8.77 -2.30
CA PHE A 115 -6.57 9.15 -2.25
C PHE A 115 -7.02 10.02 -3.44
N VAL A 116 -8.31 9.96 -3.72
CA VAL A 116 -9.00 10.85 -4.67
C VAL A 116 -9.92 11.78 -3.88
N VAL A 117 -9.93 13.06 -4.27
CA VAL A 117 -10.79 14.08 -3.67
C VAL A 117 -11.95 14.34 -4.60
N PHE A 118 -13.15 14.11 -4.08
CA PHE A 118 -14.39 14.47 -4.76
C PHE A 118 -14.99 15.73 -4.13
N GLU A 119 -15.69 16.51 -4.93
CA GLU A 119 -16.45 17.67 -4.48
C GLU A 119 -17.94 17.43 -4.69
N GLU A 120 -18.70 17.43 -3.60
CA GLU A 120 -20.15 17.24 -3.60
C GLU A 120 -20.81 18.17 -2.58
N ASN A 121 -21.80 18.95 -3.00
CA ASN A 121 -22.54 19.88 -2.14
C ASN A 121 -21.62 20.84 -1.35
N ASN A 122 -20.59 21.38 -2.01
CA ASN A 122 -19.58 22.26 -1.41
C ASN A 122 -18.78 21.62 -0.26
N LYS A 123 -18.73 20.29 -0.22
CA LYS A 123 -17.90 19.51 0.72
C LYS A 123 -16.90 18.66 -0.06
N GLU A 124 -15.69 18.58 0.48
CA GLU A 124 -14.64 17.70 -0.03
C GLU A 124 -14.74 16.33 0.62
N ILE A 125 -14.76 15.28 -0.21
CA ILE A 125 -14.82 13.90 0.21
C ILE A 125 -13.52 13.23 -0.21
N PHE A 126 -12.76 12.79 0.79
CA PHE A 126 -11.49 12.10 0.60
C PHE A 126 -11.73 10.60 0.57
N VAL A 127 -11.48 9.97 -0.58
CA VAL A 127 -11.65 8.53 -0.77
C VAL A 127 -10.30 7.88 -1.01
N PRO A 128 -9.78 7.08 -0.07
CA PRO A 128 -8.58 6.29 -0.27
C PRO A 128 -8.72 5.32 -1.45
N PHE A 129 -7.64 5.11 -2.22
CA PHE A 129 -7.67 4.20 -3.37
C PHE A 129 -8.02 2.76 -2.99
N ASN A 130 -7.61 2.33 -1.81
CA ASN A 130 -7.95 1.02 -1.27
C ASN A 130 -9.47 0.83 -0.98
N ARG A 131 -10.29 1.88 -1.08
CA ARG A 131 -11.76 1.78 -0.95
C ARG A 131 -12.48 1.75 -2.29
N ILE A 132 -11.78 2.02 -3.39
CA ILE A 132 -12.36 2.01 -4.73
C ILE A 132 -12.51 0.55 -5.15
N SER A 133 -13.75 0.16 -5.48
CA SER A 133 -14.08 -1.21 -5.87
C SER A 133 -14.11 -1.37 -7.39
N GLU A 134 -14.73 -0.41 -8.10
CA GLU A 134 -14.93 -0.51 -9.55
C GLU A 134 -14.93 0.87 -10.22
N ILE A 135 -14.44 0.93 -11.46
CA ILE A 135 -14.54 2.08 -12.36
C ILE A 135 -15.28 1.63 -13.62
N ILE A 136 -16.43 2.24 -13.88
CA ILE A 136 -17.38 1.84 -14.93
C ILE A 136 -17.55 2.99 -15.92
N HIS A 137 -17.60 2.67 -17.21
CA HIS A 137 -17.89 3.60 -18.30
C HIS A 137 -18.92 2.96 -19.23
N LYS A 138 -20.07 3.61 -19.43
CA LYS A 138 -21.17 3.11 -20.30
C LYS A 138 -21.55 1.65 -20.02
N GLY A 139 -21.63 1.28 -18.73
CA GLY A 139 -21.94 -0.09 -18.30
C GLY A 139 -20.80 -1.10 -18.46
N LYS A 140 -19.65 -0.72 -19.04
CA LYS A 140 -18.46 -1.57 -19.11
C LYS A 140 -17.51 -1.26 -17.96
N THR A 141 -17.01 -2.31 -17.30
CA THR A 141 -16.02 -2.19 -16.23
C THR A 141 -14.64 -2.00 -16.83
N HIS A 142 -13.98 -0.87 -16.53
CA HIS A 142 -12.61 -0.56 -16.98
C HIS A 142 -11.56 -0.97 -15.96
N TRP A 143 -11.96 -1.04 -14.69
CA TRP A 143 -11.11 -1.50 -13.62
C TRP A 143 -11.98 -2.05 -12.49
N LYS A 144 -11.55 -3.15 -11.89
CA LYS A 144 -12.19 -3.81 -10.75
C LYS A 144 -11.12 -4.40 -9.85
N ARG A 145 -11.32 -4.25 -8.54
CA ARG A 145 -10.50 -4.89 -7.53
C ARG A 145 -10.87 -6.36 -7.32
#